data_AF-A0AAU8XWD8-F1
#
_entry.id   AF-A0AAU8XWD8-F1
#
_cell.length_a   1.000
_cell.length_b   1.000
_cell.length_c   1.000
_cell.angle_alpha   90.00
_cell.angle_beta   90.00
_cell.angle_gamma   90.00
#
_symmetry.space_group_name_H-M   'P 1'
#
loop_
_entity.id
_entity.type
_entity.pdbx_description
1 polymer ?
#
loop_
_entity_poly.entity_id
_entity_poly.type
_entity_poly.pdbx_seq_one_letter_code
_entity_poly.pdbx_strand_id
1 'polypeptide(L)'
;MLKGIKLRIYPNRTQQNQLEQMFGNDRFVWNQMLAMMNERYQNNKALPFLGKFKLNYLLKPLKKEYLFLKNSDSSSLQVVNEFLTQSWKNFFQDKTGQIGKPRFHSRKYLKKSYTGKSTIRITGKRYLKIPKLGYVKTSKTGVLQNTKIKRYTVLLEPTGKYYLSLQVEISEPEKYSLTGKQVGIDVGVADLAILSNGLKYPSFNSSYFEKKAKIWQKKYSRRRHLVKLLVLQDRNKRVLCPRSLESFTNWQKAQKSKAKCQAKAANQRRDYLHKLTTHLVKQYDVIAIEDLKNKNLQKNHHLAKSIANASWRMFRQMLEYKCEWYGKKLIAVDPKNTSRICSKCGYNSGAKPLEIREWICPKCQTKHDRDINAAVNILHKGSTKLSGQGLAMITS
;
A
#
# COMPACT_ATOMS: atom_id res chain seq x y z
N MET A 1 1.11 19.15 -6.79
CA MET A 1 1.18 18.00 -5.86
C MET A 1 1.81 16.75 -6.48
N LEU A 2 2.33 15.81 -5.67
CA LEU A 2 2.85 14.51 -6.15
C LEU A 2 1.76 13.42 -6.10
N LYS A 3 1.56 12.71 -7.21
CA LYS A 3 0.57 11.64 -7.34
C LYS A 3 1.20 10.34 -7.86
N GLY A 4 0.75 9.22 -7.30
CA GLY A 4 1.10 7.88 -7.80
C GLY A 4 0.16 7.44 -8.92
N ILE A 5 0.69 7.08 -10.08
CA ILE A 5 -0.07 6.49 -11.19
C ILE A 5 0.46 5.09 -11.48
N LYS A 6 -0.42 4.09 -11.49
CA LYS A 6 -0.06 2.70 -11.82
C LYS A 6 -0.64 2.30 -13.16
N LEU A 7 0.23 1.92 -14.11
CA LEU A 7 -0.11 1.46 -15.44
C LEU A 7 0.29 0.00 -15.62
N ARG A 8 -0.53 -0.78 -16.33
CA ARG A 8 -0.09 -2.12 -16.78
C ARG A 8 0.77 -1.94 -18.01
N ILE A 9 1.87 -2.67 -18.08
CA ILE A 9 2.75 -2.70 -19.26
C ILE A 9 2.82 -4.11 -19.84
N TYR A 10 3.17 -4.20 -21.12
CA TYR A 10 3.18 -5.44 -21.90
C TYR A 10 4.55 -5.59 -22.59
N PRO A 11 5.60 -5.93 -21.83
CA PRO A 11 6.92 -6.13 -22.41
C PRO A 11 6.94 -7.40 -23.28
N ASN A 12 7.63 -7.34 -24.43
CA ASN A 12 7.90 -8.50 -25.26
C ASN A 12 8.93 -9.44 -24.58
N ARG A 13 9.26 -10.58 -25.20
CA ARG A 13 10.16 -11.59 -24.60
C ARG A 13 11.56 -11.03 -24.33
N THR A 14 12.14 -10.29 -25.26
CA THR A 14 13.45 -9.64 -25.12
C THR A 14 13.46 -8.65 -23.96
N GLN A 15 12.42 -7.82 -23.86
CA GLN A 15 12.24 -6.87 -22.77
C GLN A 15 12.05 -7.56 -21.43
N GLN A 16 11.35 -8.69 -21.38
CA GLN A 16 11.23 -9.48 -20.14
C GLN A 16 12.59 -9.98 -19.65
N ASN A 17 13.44 -10.49 -20.55
CA ASN A 17 14.79 -10.93 -20.19
C ASN A 17 15.65 -9.74 -19.69
N GLN A 18 15.55 -8.58 -20.35
CA GLN A 18 16.21 -7.35 -19.90
C GLN A 18 15.73 -6.92 -18.51
N LEU A 19 14.42 -7.00 -18.23
CA LEU A 19 13.86 -6.68 -16.92
C LEU A 19 14.40 -7.63 -15.83
N GLU A 20 14.48 -8.93 -16.11
CA GLU A 20 15.04 -9.89 -15.16
C GLU A 20 16.53 -9.61 -14.87
N GLN A 21 17.30 -9.25 -15.90
CA GLN A 21 18.68 -8.79 -15.71
C GLN A 21 18.74 -7.52 -14.85
N MET A 22 17.90 -6.52 -15.13
CA MET A 22 17.86 -5.28 -14.35
C MET A 22 17.50 -5.52 -12.88
N PHE A 23 16.53 -6.39 -12.58
CA PHE A 23 16.21 -6.77 -11.20
C PHE A 23 17.40 -7.44 -10.50
N GLY A 24 18.13 -8.28 -11.23
CA GLY A 24 19.35 -8.93 -10.73
C GLY A 24 20.47 -7.93 -10.47
N ASN A 25 20.67 -6.97 -11.37
CA ASN A 25 21.68 -5.92 -11.27
C ASN A 25 21.44 -5.03 -10.04
N ASP A 26 20.20 -4.59 -9.81
CA ASP A 26 19.84 -3.79 -8.62
C ASP A 26 20.14 -4.56 -7.32
N ARG A 27 19.85 -5.88 -7.29
CA ARG A 27 20.21 -6.76 -6.15
C ARG A 27 21.72 -6.82 -5.94
N PHE A 28 22.47 -7.01 -7.03
CA PHE A 28 23.92 -7.11 -6.99
C PHE A 28 24.54 -5.83 -6.41
N VAL A 29 24.16 -4.66 -6.95
CA VAL A 29 24.66 -3.38 -6.46
C VAL A 29 24.29 -3.14 -5.00
N TRP A 30 23.05 -3.44 -4.59
CA TRP A 30 22.67 -3.35 -3.17
C TRP A 30 23.58 -4.18 -2.28
N ASN A 31 23.80 -5.45 -2.63
CA ASN A 31 24.61 -6.36 -1.82
C ASN A 31 26.09 -5.94 -1.79
N GLN A 32 26.66 -5.53 -2.93
CA GLN A 32 28.05 -5.08 -2.99
C GLN A 32 28.28 -3.85 -2.11
N MET A 33 27.42 -2.84 -2.25
CA MET A 33 27.52 -1.61 -1.48
C MET A 33 27.25 -1.85 0.01
N LEU A 34 26.30 -2.74 0.34
CA LEU A 34 26.04 -3.11 1.73
C LEU A 34 27.23 -3.86 2.36
N ALA A 35 27.91 -4.74 1.62
CA ALA A 35 29.11 -5.42 2.11
C ALA A 35 30.19 -4.41 2.48
N MET A 36 30.52 -3.49 1.57
CA MET A 36 31.48 -2.41 1.84
C MET A 36 31.08 -1.53 3.03
N MET A 37 29.80 -1.17 3.15
CA MET A 37 29.32 -0.39 4.30
C MET A 37 29.36 -1.18 5.61
N ASN A 38 29.14 -2.49 5.55
CA ASN A 38 29.23 -3.37 6.72
C ASN A 38 30.67 -3.48 7.21
N GLU A 39 31.63 -3.72 6.32
CA GLU A 39 33.06 -3.76 6.62
C GLU A 39 33.53 -2.43 7.21
N ARG A 40 33.17 -1.30 6.57
CA ARG A 40 33.47 0.03 7.11
C ARG A 40 32.93 0.23 8.54
N TYR A 41 31.68 -0.18 8.77
CA TYR A 41 31.04 -0.06 10.08
C TYR A 41 31.66 -1.00 11.13
N GLN A 42 32.12 -2.18 10.73
CA GLN A 42 32.81 -3.12 11.61
C GLN A 42 34.21 -2.61 11.98
N ASN A 43 34.96 -2.08 11.00
CA ASN A 43 36.32 -1.60 11.20
C ASN A 43 36.37 -0.36 12.11
N ASN A 44 35.48 0.61 11.90
CA ASN A 44 35.40 1.78 12.77
C ASN A 44 34.00 2.40 12.77
N LYS A 45 33.31 2.24 13.90
CA LYS A 45 31.94 2.76 14.12
C LYS A 45 31.86 4.28 14.22
N ALA A 46 32.96 4.95 14.56
CA ALA A 46 33.03 6.41 14.68
C ALA A 46 33.23 7.11 13.33
N LEU A 47 33.46 6.35 12.25
CA LEU A 47 33.63 6.93 10.93
C LEU A 47 32.37 7.68 10.46
N PRO A 48 32.54 8.81 9.76
CA PRO A 48 31.41 9.57 9.26
C PRO A 48 30.60 8.75 8.26
N PHE A 49 29.28 8.93 8.35
CA PHE A 49 28.32 8.26 7.50
C PHE A 49 28.55 8.56 6.02
N LEU A 50 28.59 7.52 5.20
CA LEU A 50 28.85 7.65 3.78
C LEU A 50 27.55 7.96 3.02
N GLY A 51 27.45 9.18 2.51
CA GLY A 51 26.26 9.63 1.78
C GLY A 51 26.11 9.00 0.39
N LYS A 52 24.90 9.13 -0.18
CA LYS A 52 24.54 8.59 -1.51
C LYS A 52 25.48 9.02 -2.64
N PHE A 53 26.01 10.25 -2.59
CA PHE A 53 26.90 10.77 -3.62
C PHE A 53 28.22 10.02 -3.66
N LYS A 54 28.82 9.73 -2.49
CA LYS A 54 30.04 8.93 -2.37
C LYS A 54 29.83 7.50 -2.90
N LEU A 55 28.70 6.85 -2.57
CA LEU A 55 28.35 5.54 -3.14
C LEU A 55 28.16 5.60 -4.67
N ASN A 56 27.63 6.71 -5.20
CA ASN A 56 27.43 6.86 -6.64
C ASN A 56 28.75 6.99 -7.41
N TYR A 57 29.81 7.54 -6.82
CA TYR A 57 31.14 7.55 -7.45
C TYR A 57 31.66 6.13 -7.71
N LEU A 58 31.37 5.19 -6.82
CA LEU A 58 31.77 3.78 -6.95
C LEU A 58 31.04 3.04 -8.09
N LEU A 59 29.93 3.56 -8.60
CA LEU A 59 29.22 2.93 -9.71
C LEU A 59 30.01 2.96 -11.03
N LYS A 60 30.90 3.94 -11.22
CA LYS A 60 31.75 4.03 -12.41
C LYS A 60 32.76 2.88 -12.49
N PRO A 61 33.65 2.67 -11.49
CA PRO A 61 34.57 1.52 -11.51
C PRO A 61 33.81 0.19 -11.48
N LEU A 62 32.71 0.09 -10.73
CA LEU A 62 31.92 -1.15 -10.69
C LEU A 62 31.37 -1.54 -12.07
N LYS A 63 31.02 -0.58 -12.92
CA LYS A 63 30.59 -0.84 -14.31
C LYS A 63 31.73 -1.20 -15.27
N LYS A 64 32.98 -0.88 -14.93
CA LYS A 64 34.15 -1.32 -15.69
C LYS A 64 34.45 -2.78 -15.37
N GLU A 65 34.43 -3.13 -14.08
CA GLU A 65 34.65 -4.50 -13.60
C GLU A 65 33.49 -5.44 -14.00
N TYR A 66 32.24 -5.01 -13.76
CA TYR A 66 31.04 -5.78 -14.05
C TYR A 66 30.27 -5.19 -15.24
N LEU A 67 30.67 -5.57 -16.45
CA LEU A 67 30.12 -5.03 -17.71
C LEU A 67 28.60 -5.17 -17.83
N PHE A 68 28.01 -6.23 -17.27
CA PHE A 68 26.56 -6.46 -17.30
C PHE A 68 25.74 -5.35 -16.61
N LEU A 69 26.35 -4.52 -15.76
CA LEU A 69 25.70 -3.36 -15.14
C LEU A 69 25.41 -2.22 -16.15
N LYS A 70 26.08 -2.21 -17.31
CA LYS A 70 25.80 -1.24 -18.40
C LYS A 70 24.45 -1.49 -19.07
N ASN A 71 23.86 -2.67 -18.87
CA ASN A 71 22.54 -3.04 -19.38
C ASN A 71 21.39 -2.39 -18.57
N SER A 72 21.66 -1.94 -17.33
CA SER A 72 20.70 -1.22 -16.51
C SER A 72 20.68 0.29 -16.79
N ASP A 73 19.55 0.93 -16.47
CA ASP A 73 19.48 2.38 -16.37
C ASP A 73 20.44 2.87 -15.29
N SER A 74 21.29 3.86 -15.59
CA SER A 74 22.22 4.42 -14.61
C SER A 74 21.48 5.01 -13.41
N SER A 75 20.29 5.59 -13.65
CA SER A 75 19.48 6.16 -12.58
C SER A 75 18.91 5.10 -11.64
N SER A 76 18.74 3.85 -12.10
CA SER A 76 18.26 2.78 -11.22
C SER A 76 19.30 2.39 -10.18
N LEU A 77 20.56 2.27 -10.58
CA LEU A 77 21.65 1.96 -9.67
C LEU A 77 21.90 3.07 -8.64
N GLN A 78 21.74 4.33 -9.05
CA GLN A 78 21.80 5.47 -8.12
C GLN A 78 20.66 5.45 -7.10
N VAL A 79 19.46 5.04 -7.54
CA VAL A 79 18.30 4.85 -6.65
C VAL A 79 18.54 3.73 -5.64
N VAL A 80 19.21 2.64 -6.03
CA VAL A 80 19.59 1.56 -5.11
C VAL A 80 20.47 2.11 -3.99
N ASN A 81 21.49 2.91 -4.33
CA ASN A 81 22.35 3.58 -3.35
C ASN A 81 21.59 4.55 -2.45
N GLU A 82 20.61 5.29 -3.00
CA GLU A 82 19.74 6.18 -2.22
C GLU A 82 18.91 5.40 -1.19
N PHE A 83 18.32 4.26 -1.59
CA PHE A 83 17.58 3.41 -0.66
C PHE A 83 18.47 2.79 0.41
N LEU A 84 19.69 2.37 0.06
CA LEU A 84 20.66 1.84 1.02
C LEU A 84 21.07 2.91 2.04
N THR A 85 21.41 4.09 1.54
CA THR A 85 21.77 5.26 2.36
C THR A 85 20.62 5.59 3.32
N GLN A 86 19.38 5.63 2.83
CA GLN A 86 18.22 5.92 3.67
C GLN A 86 17.99 4.84 4.73
N SER A 87 18.21 3.57 4.39
CA SER A 87 18.04 2.45 5.33
C SER A 87 19.04 2.55 6.48
N TRP A 88 20.29 2.92 6.21
CA TRP A 88 21.28 3.20 7.24
C TRP A 88 20.97 4.45 8.06
N LYS A 89 20.50 5.53 7.42
CA LYS A 89 20.05 6.73 8.16
C LYS A 89 18.94 6.40 9.14
N ASN A 90 17.95 5.63 8.70
CA ASN A 90 16.84 5.20 9.56
C ASN A 90 17.36 4.35 10.73
N PHE A 91 18.34 3.47 10.51
CA PHE A 91 18.98 2.68 11.56
C PHE A 91 19.70 3.56 12.59
N PHE A 92 20.49 4.54 12.15
CA PHE A 92 21.22 5.43 13.06
C PHE A 92 20.33 6.44 13.80
N GLN A 93 19.22 6.86 13.19
CA GLN A 93 18.27 7.80 13.80
C GLN A 93 17.27 7.12 14.74
N ASP A 94 17.16 5.79 14.68
CA ASP A 94 16.19 5.08 15.50
C ASP A 94 16.62 4.99 16.96
N LYS A 95 15.92 5.75 17.80
CA LYS A 95 16.07 5.71 19.27
C LYS A 95 15.28 4.56 19.91
N THR A 96 14.36 3.93 19.17
CA THR A 96 13.45 2.91 19.71
C THR A 96 14.01 1.49 19.64
N GLY A 97 15.09 1.28 18.88
CA GLY A 97 15.70 -0.04 18.65
C GLY A 97 14.85 -0.98 17.79
N GLN A 98 13.76 -0.51 17.18
CA GLN A 98 12.87 -1.31 16.34
C GLN A 98 13.40 -1.50 14.91
N ILE A 99 14.19 -0.56 14.42
CA ILE A 99 14.77 -0.57 13.08
C ILE A 99 16.09 -1.32 13.13
N GLY A 100 16.09 -2.53 12.59
CA GLY A 100 17.32 -3.31 12.44
C GLY A 100 18.23 -2.79 11.30
N LYS A 101 19.51 -3.18 11.38
CA LYS A 101 20.52 -2.93 10.34
C LYS A 101 20.05 -3.42 8.95
N PRO A 102 20.41 -2.72 7.84
CA PRO A 102 20.09 -3.18 6.49
C PRO A 102 20.61 -4.58 6.20
N ARG A 103 19.82 -5.39 5.47
CA ARG A 103 20.11 -6.80 5.20
C ARG A 103 20.42 -7.05 3.72
N PHE A 104 21.21 -8.08 3.46
CA PHE A 104 21.47 -8.54 2.10
C PHE A 104 20.18 -9.03 1.43
N HIS A 105 20.03 -8.70 0.15
CA HIS A 105 18.93 -9.17 -0.67
C HIS A 105 19.23 -10.57 -1.23
N SER A 106 18.31 -11.50 -0.96
CA SER A 106 18.40 -12.88 -1.45
C SER A 106 18.00 -12.98 -2.91
N ARG A 107 18.70 -13.83 -3.68
CA ARG A 107 18.26 -14.25 -5.04
C ARG A 107 16.92 -14.99 -5.00
N LYS A 108 16.68 -15.79 -3.95
CA LYS A 108 15.50 -16.66 -3.81
C LYS A 108 14.21 -15.88 -3.54
N TYR A 109 14.32 -14.74 -2.83
CA TYR A 109 13.20 -13.89 -2.43
C TYR A 109 13.30 -12.49 -3.04
N LEU A 110 13.95 -12.39 -4.20
CA LEU A 110 14.17 -11.13 -4.87
C LEU A 110 12.82 -10.48 -5.20
N LYS A 111 12.64 -9.25 -4.72
CA LYS A 111 11.57 -8.39 -5.19
C LYS A 111 11.84 -8.05 -6.65
N LYS A 112 11.05 -8.62 -7.57
CA LYS A 112 11.17 -8.38 -9.02
C LYS A 112 10.67 -6.99 -9.40
N SER A 113 11.43 -5.97 -9.01
CA SER A 113 11.18 -4.57 -9.32
C SER A 113 12.48 -3.78 -9.40
N TYR A 114 12.55 -2.79 -10.28
CA TYR A 114 13.59 -1.77 -10.23
C TYR A 114 12.94 -0.39 -10.28
N THR A 115 13.63 0.61 -9.76
CA THR A 115 13.13 1.98 -9.69
C THR A 115 14.15 2.92 -10.33
N GLY A 116 13.75 3.71 -11.33
CA GLY A 116 14.58 4.71 -11.98
C GLY A 116 14.03 6.14 -11.81
N LYS A 117 14.88 7.12 -12.14
CA LYS A 117 14.58 8.57 -12.17
C LYS A 117 14.80 9.20 -13.55
N SER A 118 15.34 8.44 -14.50
CA SER A 118 15.52 8.88 -15.88
C SER A 118 14.20 9.24 -16.57
N THR A 119 14.27 10.09 -17.59
CA THR A 119 13.10 10.59 -18.32
C THR A 119 12.40 9.47 -19.09
N ILE A 120 11.09 9.35 -18.88
CA ILE A 120 10.19 8.52 -19.71
C ILE A 120 9.52 9.43 -20.73
N ARG A 121 9.53 9.02 -22.01
CA ARG A 121 8.82 9.75 -23.07
C ARG A 121 7.54 9.04 -23.46
N ILE A 122 6.45 9.78 -23.63
CA ILE A 122 5.21 9.28 -24.21
C ILE A 122 5.36 9.37 -25.72
N THR A 123 5.26 8.23 -26.42
CA THR A 123 5.56 8.17 -27.86
C THR A 123 4.32 7.97 -28.71
N GLY A 124 3.18 7.66 -28.08
CA GLY A 124 1.90 7.54 -28.77
C GLY A 124 0.81 6.96 -27.87
N LYS A 125 -0.36 6.69 -28.46
CA LYS A 125 -1.49 6.07 -27.76
C LYS A 125 -1.05 4.71 -27.23
N ARG A 126 -1.02 4.55 -25.90
CA ARG A 126 -0.60 3.32 -25.21
C ARG A 126 0.86 2.92 -25.40
N TYR A 127 1.76 3.82 -25.81
CA TYR A 127 3.20 3.52 -25.90
C TYR A 127 4.06 4.52 -25.13
N LEU A 128 5.05 3.99 -24.41
CA LEU A 128 6.05 4.77 -23.67
C LEU A 128 7.46 4.30 -24.06
N LYS A 129 8.43 5.19 -24.10
CA LYS A 129 9.85 4.86 -24.20
C LYS A 129 10.47 4.91 -22.79
N ILE A 130 10.91 3.76 -22.31
CA ILE A 130 11.57 3.61 -21.01
C ILE A 130 13.09 3.47 -21.25
N PRO A 131 13.94 4.16 -20.46
CA PRO A 131 15.39 4.06 -20.55
C PRO A 131 15.87 2.60 -20.54
N LYS A 132 16.80 2.26 -21.46
CA LYS A 132 17.37 0.91 -21.70
C LYS A 132 16.40 -0.19 -22.14
N LEU A 133 15.12 -0.09 -21.78
CA LEU A 133 14.08 -1.05 -22.14
C LEU A 133 13.43 -0.75 -23.52
N GLY A 134 13.55 0.49 -24.00
CA GLY A 134 13.00 0.93 -25.28
C GLY A 134 11.50 1.19 -25.24
N TYR A 135 10.83 0.96 -26.38
CA TYR A 135 9.39 1.19 -26.55
C TYR A 135 8.57 0.07 -25.91
N VAL A 136 7.68 0.42 -25.00
CA VAL A 136 6.85 -0.53 -24.26
C VAL A 136 5.37 -0.17 -24.39
N LYS A 137 4.56 -1.16 -24.75
CA LYS A 137 3.10 -1.04 -24.79
C LYS A 137 2.53 -0.97 -23.38
N THR A 138 1.54 -0.12 -23.17
CA THR A 138 0.91 0.14 -21.87
C THR A 138 -0.61 0.01 -21.94
N SER A 139 -1.29 0.03 -20.79
CA SER A 139 -2.76 0.00 -20.73
C SER A 139 -3.38 1.31 -21.21
N LYS A 140 -2.80 2.45 -20.81
CA LYS A 140 -3.32 3.78 -21.10
C LYS A 140 -2.22 4.82 -20.92
N THR A 141 -2.22 5.86 -21.75
CA THR A 141 -1.30 7.00 -21.69
C THR A 141 -2.00 8.33 -21.43
N GLY A 142 -3.32 8.43 -21.64
CA GLY A 142 -4.07 9.69 -21.42
C GLY A 142 -3.95 10.24 -19.99
N VAL A 143 -3.79 9.38 -18.99
CA VAL A 143 -3.58 9.80 -17.59
C VAL A 143 -2.22 10.47 -17.32
N LEU A 144 -1.33 10.51 -18.31
CA LEU A 144 0.00 11.11 -18.22
C LEU A 144 0.12 12.42 -19.00
N GLN A 145 -0.96 12.89 -19.63
CA GLN A 145 -1.00 14.19 -20.29
C GLN A 145 -0.75 15.31 -19.28
N ASN A 146 0.07 16.29 -19.64
CA ASN A 146 0.43 17.44 -18.81
C ASN A 146 1.01 17.07 -17.43
N THR A 147 1.71 15.94 -17.35
CA THR A 147 2.33 15.48 -16.09
C THR A 147 3.85 15.42 -16.19
N LYS A 148 4.54 15.79 -15.11
CA LYS A 148 6.00 15.67 -15.01
C LYS A 148 6.36 14.41 -14.22
N ILE A 149 6.93 13.41 -14.89
CA ILE A 149 7.34 12.16 -14.24
C ILE A 149 8.64 12.40 -13.46
N LYS A 150 8.61 12.22 -12.14
CA LYS A 150 9.79 12.36 -11.26
C LYS A 150 10.52 11.04 -11.05
N ARG A 151 9.76 9.95 -10.95
CA ARG A 151 10.30 8.63 -10.64
C ARG A 151 9.40 7.55 -11.22
N TYR A 152 9.99 6.43 -11.57
CA TYR A 152 9.25 5.29 -12.10
C TYR A 152 9.75 3.99 -11.50
N THR A 153 8.86 3.04 -11.31
CA THR A 153 9.17 1.69 -10.83
C THR A 153 8.52 0.69 -11.75
N VAL A 154 9.33 -0.16 -12.39
CA VAL A 154 8.83 -1.32 -13.12
C VAL A 154 8.82 -2.50 -12.17
N LEU A 155 7.68 -3.19 -12.05
CA LEU A 155 7.52 -4.33 -11.15
C LEU A 155 6.79 -5.48 -11.84
N LEU A 156 7.20 -6.71 -11.52
CA LEU A 156 6.49 -7.94 -11.86
C LEU A 156 5.70 -8.43 -10.64
N GLU A 157 4.37 -8.44 -10.76
CA GLU A 157 3.52 -8.99 -9.73
C GLU A 157 3.53 -10.53 -9.73
N PRO A 158 3.24 -11.19 -8.59
CA PRO A 158 3.07 -12.64 -8.52
C PRO A 158 1.99 -13.21 -9.46
N THR A 159 1.11 -12.35 -9.99
CA THR A 159 0.14 -12.71 -11.02
C THR A 159 0.78 -12.96 -12.40
N GLY A 160 2.06 -12.62 -12.56
CA GLY A 160 2.80 -12.63 -13.83
C GLY A 160 2.57 -11.40 -14.70
N LYS A 161 2.00 -10.33 -14.14
CA LYS A 161 1.72 -9.08 -14.86
C LYS A 161 2.78 -8.03 -14.51
N TYR A 162 3.24 -7.31 -15.53
CA TYR A 162 4.13 -6.17 -15.35
C TYR A 162 3.34 -4.88 -15.14
N TYR A 163 3.78 -4.06 -14.19
CA TYR A 163 3.25 -2.75 -13.92
C TYR A 163 4.35 -1.70 -13.89
N LEU A 164 4.01 -0.51 -14.34
CA LEU A 164 4.80 0.70 -14.24
C LEU A 164 4.10 1.61 -13.22
N SER A 165 4.75 1.82 -12.07
CA SER A 165 4.30 2.77 -11.04
C SER A 165 5.09 4.06 -11.20
N LEU A 166 4.39 5.15 -11.50
CA LEU A 166 4.94 6.46 -11.76
C LEU A 166 4.62 7.38 -10.58
N GLN A 167 5.63 8.12 -10.13
CA GLN A 167 5.45 9.29 -9.29
C GLN A 167 5.46 10.50 -10.20
N VAL A 168 4.30 11.12 -10.35
CA VAL A 168 4.11 12.26 -11.23
C VAL A 168 3.80 13.51 -10.42
N GLU A 169 4.33 14.63 -10.86
CA GLU A 169 3.93 15.95 -10.42
C GLU A 169 2.79 16.42 -11.33
N ILE A 170 1.68 16.80 -10.71
CA ILE A 170 0.49 17.32 -11.37
C ILE A 170 0.02 18.59 -10.69
N SER A 171 -0.68 19.44 -11.44
CA SER A 171 -1.46 20.55 -10.88
C SER A 171 -2.47 20.02 -9.85
N GLU A 172 -2.79 20.87 -8.89
CA GLU A 172 -3.85 20.57 -7.95
C GLU A 172 -5.19 20.47 -8.70
N PRO A 173 -6.03 19.50 -8.35
CA PRO A 173 -7.33 19.37 -8.96
C PRO A 173 -8.23 20.53 -8.53
N GLU A 174 -9.18 20.87 -9.39
CA GLU A 174 -10.21 21.85 -9.05
C GLU A 174 -10.99 21.41 -7.81
N LYS A 175 -11.17 22.36 -6.88
CA LYS A 175 -11.96 22.16 -5.66
C LYS A 175 -13.43 22.00 -6.02
N TYR A 176 -14.15 21.20 -5.25
CA TYR A 176 -15.60 21.09 -5.41
C TYR A 176 -16.30 22.27 -4.74
N SER A 177 -17.42 22.71 -5.32
CA SER A 177 -18.31 23.68 -4.68
C SER A 177 -18.76 23.18 -3.30
N LEU A 178 -18.89 24.12 -2.36
CA LEU A 178 -19.36 23.81 -1.01
C LEU A 178 -20.85 23.50 -1.06
N THR A 179 -21.23 22.43 -0.38
CA THR A 179 -22.60 21.92 -0.27
C THR A 179 -23.31 22.38 1.01
N GLY A 180 -22.57 22.89 2.00
CA GLY A 180 -23.03 23.19 3.35
C GLY A 180 -23.25 21.95 4.23
N LYS A 181 -23.08 20.74 3.68
CA LYS A 181 -23.43 19.48 4.36
C LYS A 181 -22.28 18.91 5.16
N GLN A 182 -22.61 18.35 6.33
CA GLN A 182 -21.67 17.66 7.20
C GLN A 182 -22.18 16.24 7.49
N VAL A 183 -21.27 15.30 7.73
CA VAL A 183 -21.64 13.92 8.07
C VAL A 183 -20.64 13.26 9.02
N GLY A 184 -21.16 12.49 9.97
CA GLY A 184 -20.36 11.58 10.80
C GLY A 184 -20.39 10.17 10.23
N ILE A 185 -19.26 9.47 10.30
CA ILE A 185 -19.09 8.11 9.79
C ILE A 185 -18.61 7.19 10.92
N ASP A 186 -19.45 6.23 11.28
CA ASP A 186 -19.08 5.07 12.09
C ASP A 186 -18.61 3.94 11.16
N VAL A 187 -17.47 3.31 11.42
CA VAL A 187 -16.93 2.26 10.53
C VAL A 187 -16.97 0.87 11.20
N GLY A 188 -17.67 -0.05 10.56
CA GLY A 188 -17.90 -1.40 11.09
C GLY A 188 -17.29 -2.51 10.25
N VAL A 189 -17.45 -3.75 10.74
CA VAL A 189 -17.06 -4.97 10.02
C VAL A 189 -18.18 -5.46 9.10
N ALA A 190 -19.44 -5.35 9.52
CA ALA A 190 -20.61 -5.69 8.71
C ALA A 190 -20.85 -4.59 7.66
N ASP A 191 -21.07 -3.37 8.11
CA ASP A 191 -21.14 -2.18 7.28
C ASP A 191 -19.82 -1.42 7.37
N LEU A 192 -19.24 -1.08 6.22
CA LEU A 192 -17.99 -0.34 6.16
C LEU A 192 -18.16 1.07 6.72
N ALA A 193 -19.29 1.71 6.42
CA ALA A 193 -19.56 3.08 6.78
C ALA A 193 -21.06 3.25 7.05
N ILE A 194 -21.40 3.73 8.25
CA ILE A 194 -22.75 4.11 8.66
C ILE A 194 -22.73 5.62 8.89
N LEU A 195 -23.61 6.33 8.18
CA LEU A 195 -23.66 7.78 8.18
C LEU A 195 -24.64 8.31 9.24
N SER A 196 -24.37 9.51 9.75
CA SER A 196 -25.24 10.20 10.72
C SER A 196 -26.64 10.52 10.18
N ASN A 197 -26.86 10.46 8.87
CA ASN A 197 -28.17 10.62 8.23
C ASN A 197 -28.91 9.29 8.00
N GLY A 198 -28.40 8.18 8.52
CA GLY A 198 -29.03 6.86 8.46
C GLY A 198 -28.64 6.00 7.27
N LEU A 199 -27.89 6.53 6.29
CA LEU A 199 -27.40 5.73 5.16
C LEU A 199 -26.31 4.73 5.62
N LYS A 200 -26.44 3.47 5.20
CA LYS A 200 -25.50 2.40 5.51
C LYS A 200 -24.84 1.87 4.23
N TYR A 201 -23.52 1.75 4.26
CA TYR A 201 -22.74 1.18 3.16
C TYR A 201 -22.11 -0.16 3.60
N PRO A 202 -22.52 -1.28 3.00
CA PRO A 202 -22.08 -2.60 3.42
C PRO A 202 -20.59 -2.81 3.12
N SER A 203 -19.91 -3.61 3.93
CA SER A 203 -18.54 -4.01 3.64
C SER A 203 -18.44 -4.80 2.32
N PHE A 204 -17.33 -4.63 1.61
CA PHE A 204 -17.12 -5.31 0.33
C PHE A 204 -17.15 -6.83 0.49
N ASN A 205 -18.17 -7.47 -0.10
CA ASN A 205 -18.30 -8.93 -0.11
C ASN A 205 -17.26 -9.56 -1.05
N SER A 206 -16.20 -10.10 -0.47
CA SER A 206 -15.14 -10.81 -1.21
C SER A 206 -15.24 -12.33 -1.13
N SER A 207 -16.34 -12.87 -0.57
CA SER A 207 -16.49 -14.29 -0.20
C SER A 207 -16.18 -15.25 -1.35
N TYR A 208 -16.64 -14.98 -2.57
CA TYR A 208 -16.38 -15.81 -3.74
C TYR A 208 -14.88 -15.95 -4.05
N PHE A 209 -14.17 -14.83 -4.16
CA PHE A 209 -12.74 -14.84 -4.46
C PHE A 209 -11.91 -15.33 -3.29
N GLU A 210 -12.37 -15.14 -2.05
CA GLU A 210 -11.74 -15.70 -0.86
C GLU A 210 -11.85 -17.23 -0.79
N LYS A 211 -13.04 -17.78 -1.05
CA LYS A 211 -13.25 -19.24 -1.13
C LYS A 211 -12.31 -19.84 -2.18
N LYS A 212 -12.26 -19.23 -3.38
CA LYS A 212 -11.32 -19.64 -4.44
C LYS A 212 -9.85 -19.48 -4.02
N ALA A 213 -9.48 -18.39 -3.37
CA ALA A 213 -8.12 -18.17 -2.88
C ALA A 213 -7.71 -19.22 -1.83
N LYS A 214 -8.64 -19.64 -0.95
CA LYS A 214 -8.41 -20.69 0.06
C LYS A 214 -8.16 -22.05 -0.61
N ILE A 215 -8.95 -22.41 -1.63
CA ILE A 215 -8.75 -23.64 -2.40
C ILE A 215 -7.36 -23.65 -3.06
N TRP A 216 -7.01 -22.56 -3.76
CA TRP A 216 -5.69 -22.45 -4.41
C TRP A 216 -4.54 -22.36 -3.40
N GLN A 217 -4.76 -21.79 -2.22
CA GLN A 217 -3.80 -21.78 -1.12
C GLN A 217 -3.50 -23.21 -0.62
N LYS A 218 -4.54 -24.04 -0.42
CA LYS A 218 -4.35 -25.46 -0.04
C LYS A 218 -3.55 -26.22 -1.12
N LYS A 219 -3.95 -26.10 -2.39
CA LYS A 219 -3.25 -26.72 -3.52
C LYS A 219 -1.79 -26.24 -3.63
N TYR A 220 -1.56 -24.94 -3.49
CA TYR A 220 -0.22 -24.35 -3.50
C TYR A 220 0.65 -24.90 -2.36
N SER A 221 0.11 -24.97 -1.13
CA SER A 221 0.86 -25.44 0.04
C SER A 221 1.29 -26.90 -0.12
N ARG A 222 0.36 -27.78 -0.49
CA ARG A 222 0.64 -29.21 -0.73
C ARG A 222 1.70 -29.40 -1.82
N ARG A 223 1.53 -28.74 -2.97
CA ARG A 223 2.48 -28.81 -4.08
C ARG A 223 3.85 -28.24 -3.70
N ARG A 224 3.89 -27.14 -2.95
CA ARG A 224 5.15 -26.54 -2.49
C ARG A 224 5.92 -27.49 -1.57
N HIS A 225 5.22 -28.18 -0.68
CA HIS A 225 5.83 -29.16 0.22
C HIS A 225 6.44 -30.32 -0.58
N LEU A 226 5.66 -30.92 -1.49
CA LEU A 226 6.15 -31.99 -2.37
C LEU A 226 7.37 -31.56 -3.19
N VAL A 227 7.31 -30.38 -3.81
CA VAL A 227 8.45 -29.82 -4.57
C VAL A 227 9.70 -29.68 -3.71
N LYS A 228 9.56 -29.21 -2.46
CA LYS A 228 10.71 -29.11 -1.55
C LYS A 228 11.31 -30.47 -1.24
N LEU A 229 10.48 -31.49 -1.00
CA LEU A 229 10.95 -32.84 -0.74
C LEU A 229 11.71 -33.42 -1.93
N LEU A 230 11.18 -33.26 -3.16
CA LEU A 230 11.84 -33.74 -4.38
C LEU A 230 13.19 -33.05 -4.61
N VAL A 231 13.28 -31.74 -4.40
CA VAL A 231 14.54 -30.99 -4.52
C VAL A 231 15.55 -31.43 -3.45
N LEU A 232 15.10 -31.75 -2.23
CA LEU A 232 15.95 -32.27 -1.17
C LEU A 232 16.43 -33.70 -1.48
N GLN A 233 15.56 -34.56 -2.02
CA GLN A 233 15.91 -35.91 -2.45
C GLN A 233 16.98 -35.89 -3.55
N ASP A 234 16.86 -35.02 -4.56
CA ASP A 234 17.86 -34.91 -5.62
C ASP A 234 19.24 -34.50 -5.07
N ARG A 235 19.26 -33.61 -4.08
CA ARG A 235 20.49 -33.19 -3.40
C ARG A 235 21.09 -34.34 -2.61
N ASN A 236 20.28 -35.06 -1.84
CA ASN A 236 20.74 -36.19 -1.04
C ASN A 236 21.27 -37.33 -1.93
N LYS A 237 20.60 -37.61 -3.05
CA LYS A 237 21.02 -38.62 -4.04
C LYS A 237 22.16 -38.16 -4.95
N ARG A 238 22.66 -36.93 -4.80
CA ARG A 238 23.72 -36.32 -5.63
C ARG A 238 23.47 -36.48 -7.14
N VAL A 239 22.22 -36.28 -7.56
CA VAL A 239 21.84 -36.37 -8.98
C VAL A 239 22.63 -35.33 -9.78
N LEU A 240 23.20 -35.74 -10.91
CA LEU A 240 24.04 -34.88 -11.76
C LEU A 240 23.34 -33.57 -12.16
N CYS A 241 22.05 -33.65 -12.50
CA CYS A 241 21.20 -32.49 -12.80
C CYS A 241 20.01 -32.44 -11.83
N PRO A 242 20.15 -31.82 -10.64
CA PRO A 242 19.08 -31.77 -9.66
C PRO A 242 17.95 -30.88 -10.16
N ARG A 243 16.69 -31.30 -9.94
CA ARG A 243 15.52 -30.52 -10.34
C ARG A 243 15.52 -29.18 -9.61
N SER A 244 15.30 -28.09 -10.35
CA SER A 244 15.16 -26.77 -9.77
C SER A 244 13.68 -26.47 -9.45
N LEU A 245 13.42 -25.47 -8.61
CA LEU A 245 12.05 -24.99 -8.37
C LEU A 245 11.36 -24.54 -9.68
N GLU A 246 12.15 -24.17 -10.69
CA GLU A 246 11.65 -23.70 -11.98
C GLU A 246 11.10 -24.84 -12.85
N SER A 247 11.54 -26.08 -12.61
CA SER A 247 11.07 -27.28 -13.32
C SER A 247 9.64 -27.68 -12.95
N PHE A 248 9.09 -27.21 -11.82
CA PHE A 248 7.80 -27.64 -11.30
C PHE A 248 6.62 -26.75 -11.78
N THR A 249 6.18 -26.97 -13.02
CA THR A 249 5.13 -26.18 -13.68
C THR A 249 3.80 -26.18 -12.90
N ASN A 250 3.37 -27.31 -12.33
CA ASN A 250 2.11 -27.42 -11.58
C ASN A 250 2.11 -26.61 -10.28
N TRP A 251 3.26 -26.50 -9.62
CA TRP A 251 3.42 -25.67 -8.43
C TRP A 251 3.37 -24.18 -8.80
N GLN A 252 4.06 -23.78 -9.87
CA GLN A 252 4.02 -22.40 -10.39
C GLN A 252 2.61 -22.00 -10.84
N LYS A 253 1.89 -22.88 -11.54
CA LYS A 253 0.48 -22.67 -11.90
C LYS A 253 -0.37 -22.41 -10.65
N ALA A 254 -0.21 -23.21 -9.59
CA ALA A 254 -0.94 -23.01 -8.33
C ALA A 254 -0.57 -21.68 -7.64
N GLN A 255 0.71 -21.31 -7.62
CA GLN A 255 1.18 -20.03 -7.09
C GLN A 255 0.54 -18.84 -7.82
N LYS A 256 0.56 -18.88 -9.16
CA LYS A 256 -0.01 -17.83 -10.01
C LYS A 256 -1.54 -17.76 -9.86
N SER A 257 -2.23 -18.89 -9.79
CA SER A 257 -3.70 -18.93 -9.59
C SER A 257 -4.11 -18.38 -8.23
N LYS A 258 -3.40 -18.74 -7.15
CA LYS A 258 -3.59 -18.14 -5.82
C LYS A 258 -3.43 -16.62 -5.89
N ALA A 259 -2.34 -16.14 -6.48
CA ALA A 259 -2.06 -14.72 -6.61
C ALA A 259 -3.13 -13.98 -7.41
N LYS A 260 -3.63 -14.58 -8.50
CA LYS A 260 -4.72 -14.01 -9.32
C LYS A 260 -6.01 -13.82 -8.51
N CYS A 261 -6.43 -14.81 -7.71
CA CYS A 261 -7.62 -14.70 -6.87
C CYS A 261 -7.48 -13.58 -5.83
N GLN A 262 -6.35 -13.55 -5.11
CA GLN A 262 -6.07 -12.52 -4.11
C GLN A 262 -6.01 -11.11 -4.74
N ALA A 263 -5.35 -10.97 -5.89
CA ALA A 263 -5.28 -9.69 -6.61
C ALA A 263 -6.66 -9.23 -7.10
N LYS A 264 -7.53 -10.14 -7.56
CA LYS A 264 -8.89 -9.79 -8.01
C LYS A 264 -9.73 -9.25 -6.85
N ALA A 265 -9.71 -9.92 -5.69
CA ALA A 265 -10.40 -9.46 -4.49
C ALA A 265 -9.89 -8.08 -4.03
N ALA A 266 -8.57 -7.90 -3.96
CA ALA A 266 -7.95 -6.63 -3.57
C ALA A 266 -8.28 -5.49 -4.54
N ASN A 267 -8.31 -5.77 -5.85
CA ASN A 267 -8.64 -4.78 -6.87
C ASN A 267 -10.11 -4.35 -6.82
N GLN A 268 -11.04 -5.29 -6.64
CA GLN A 268 -12.46 -4.96 -6.51
C GLN A 268 -12.75 -4.18 -5.22
N ARG A 269 -12.12 -4.57 -4.11
CA ARG A 269 -12.22 -3.82 -2.86
C ARG A 269 -11.74 -2.39 -3.03
N ARG A 270 -10.57 -2.21 -3.66
CA ARG A 270 -10.01 -0.87 -3.93
C ARG A 270 -10.90 -0.04 -4.85
N ASP A 271 -11.52 -0.66 -5.86
CA ASP A 271 -12.51 0.01 -6.73
C ASP A 271 -13.74 0.47 -5.93
N TYR A 272 -14.31 -0.41 -5.11
CA TYR A 272 -15.42 -0.10 -4.21
C TYR A 272 -15.09 1.08 -3.29
N LEU A 273 -13.94 1.03 -2.58
CA LEU A 273 -13.52 2.12 -1.69
C LEU A 273 -13.31 3.44 -2.44
N HIS A 274 -12.71 3.41 -3.63
CA HIS A 274 -12.54 4.63 -4.43
C HIS A 274 -13.89 5.23 -4.83
N LYS A 275 -14.85 4.42 -5.27
CA LYS A 275 -16.18 4.91 -5.64
C LYS A 275 -16.90 5.52 -4.43
N LEU A 276 -16.92 4.81 -3.30
CA LEU A 276 -17.57 5.26 -2.08
C LEU A 276 -16.94 6.57 -1.56
N THR A 277 -15.62 6.61 -1.40
CA THR A 277 -14.93 7.82 -0.89
C THR A 277 -15.06 9.01 -1.84
N THR A 278 -15.08 8.80 -3.17
CA THR A 278 -15.37 9.89 -4.11
C THR A 278 -16.80 10.38 -3.98
N HIS A 279 -17.77 9.47 -3.80
CA HIS A 279 -19.16 9.83 -3.59
C HIS A 279 -19.33 10.68 -2.31
N LEU A 280 -18.74 10.25 -1.18
CA LEU A 280 -18.80 10.99 0.07
C LEU A 280 -18.21 12.40 -0.03
N VAL A 281 -17.02 12.53 -0.63
CA VAL A 281 -16.32 13.83 -0.77
C VAL A 281 -17.06 14.79 -1.73
N LYS A 282 -17.88 14.25 -2.65
CA LYS A 282 -18.75 15.08 -3.49
C LYS A 282 -19.98 15.61 -2.76
N GLN A 283 -20.50 14.85 -1.79
CA GLN A 283 -21.79 15.13 -1.14
C GLN A 283 -21.65 15.95 0.15
N TYR A 284 -20.49 15.89 0.82
CA TYR A 284 -20.28 16.50 2.13
C TYR A 284 -19.00 17.33 2.15
N ASP A 285 -19.07 18.48 2.81
CA ASP A 285 -17.93 19.39 2.96
C ASP A 285 -17.08 19.05 4.18
N VAL A 286 -17.75 18.61 5.25
CA VAL A 286 -17.13 18.14 6.48
C VAL A 286 -17.50 16.69 6.70
N ILE A 287 -16.48 15.84 6.82
CA ILE A 287 -16.64 14.43 7.12
C ILE A 287 -15.93 14.16 8.45
N ALA A 288 -16.67 13.75 9.48
CA ALA A 288 -16.11 13.25 10.73
C ALA A 288 -16.04 11.72 10.67
N ILE A 289 -14.90 11.14 11.06
CA ILE A 289 -14.69 9.69 11.07
C ILE A 289 -14.00 9.29 12.38
N GLU A 290 -14.31 8.12 12.89
CA GLU A 290 -13.61 7.58 14.05
C GLU A 290 -12.14 7.23 13.77
N ASP A 291 -11.27 7.51 14.75
CA ASP A 291 -9.86 7.12 14.75
C ASP A 291 -9.67 5.72 15.36
N LEU A 292 -10.01 4.69 14.58
CA LEU A 292 -9.79 3.31 15.01
C LEU A 292 -8.30 2.95 15.05
N LYS A 293 -7.81 2.61 16.25
CA LYS A 293 -6.47 2.03 16.48
C LYS A 293 -6.41 0.56 16.05
N ASN A 294 -6.40 0.33 14.73
CA ASN A 294 -6.49 -0.99 14.08
C ASN A 294 -5.44 -2.02 14.54
N LYS A 295 -4.24 -1.58 14.94
CA LYS A 295 -3.18 -2.48 15.43
C LYS A 295 -3.62 -3.26 16.67
N ASN A 296 -4.42 -2.65 17.55
CA ASN A 296 -4.90 -3.29 18.76
C ASN A 296 -6.03 -4.28 18.47
N LEU A 297 -6.93 -3.91 17.54
CA LEU A 297 -8.07 -4.77 17.15
C LEU A 297 -7.63 -6.05 16.43
N GLN A 298 -6.52 -6.00 15.68
CA GLN A 298 -5.98 -7.17 14.98
C GLN A 298 -5.27 -8.19 15.89
N LYS A 299 -5.07 -7.89 17.18
CA LYS A 299 -4.51 -8.86 18.14
C LYS A 299 -5.47 -10.02 18.42
N ASN A 300 -6.78 -9.81 18.26
CA ASN A 300 -7.75 -10.89 18.36
C ASN A 300 -7.73 -11.73 17.07
N HIS A 301 -7.11 -12.91 17.13
CA HIS A 301 -6.92 -13.80 15.98
C HIS A 301 -8.24 -14.26 15.32
N HIS A 302 -9.35 -14.31 16.05
CA HIS A 302 -10.66 -14.70 15.50
C HIS A 302 -11.24 -13.60 14.59
N LEU A 303 -11.03 -12.33 14.94
CA LEU A 303 -11.56 -11.17 14.19
C LEU A 303 -10.54 -10.57 13.22
N ALA A 304 -9.25 -10.89 13.38
CA ALA A 304 -8.16 -10.30 12.61
C ALA A 304 -8.39 -10.37 11.09
N LYS A 305 -8.92 -11.49 10.58
CA LYS A 305 -9.23 -11.65 9.15
C LYS A 305 -10.33 -10.68 8.69
N SER A 306 -11.44 -10.64 9.43
CA SER A 306 -12.57 -9.77 9.10
C SER A 306 -12.21 -8.29 9.21
N ILE A 307 -11.43 -7.91 10.23
CA ILE A 307 -10.88 -6.56 10.39
C ILE A 307 -9.92 -6.19 9.25
N ALA A 308 -9.02 -7.10 8.87
CA ALA A 308 -8.14 -6.88 7.73
C ALA A 308 -8.91 -6.72 6.42
N ASN A 309 -10.06 -7.39 6.29
CA ASN A 309 -10.93 -7.27 5.14
C ASN A 309 -11.73 -5.98 5.09
N ALA A 310 -12.17 -5.45 6.24
CA ALA A 310 -12.91 -4.20 6.35
C ALA A 310 -12.12 -2.99 5.81
N SER A 311 -10.78 -3.06 5.82
CA SER A 311 -9.90 -2.09 5.13
C SER A 311 -10.06 -0.63 5.57
N TRP A 312 -10.44 -0.40 6.84
CA TRP A 312 -10.67 0.93 7.43
C TRP A 312 -9.51 1.91 7.22
N ARG A 313 -8.26 1.47 7.41
CA ARG A 313 -7.09 2.33 7.16
C ARG A 313 -7.03 2.82 5.71
N MET A 314 -7.33 1.94 4.76
CA MET A 314 -7.34 2.31 3.33
C MET A 314 -8.51 3.25 3.02
N PHE A 315 -9.67 3.03 3.63
CA PHE A 315 -10.83 3.91 3.52
C PHE A 315 -10.52 5.32 4.04
N ARG A 316 -9.99 5.45 5.26
CA ARG A 316 -9.55 6.72 5.85
C ARG A 316 -8.50 7.42 5.00
N GLN A 317 -7.43 6.72 4.62
CA GLN A 317 -6.38 7.30 3.75
C GLN A 317 -6.96 7.84 2.43
N MET A 318 -7.95 7.15 1.87
CA MET A 318 -8.62 7.61 0.66
C MET A 318 -9.49 8.84 0.87
N LEU A 319 -10.15 8.96 2.03
CA LEU A 319 -10.85 10.19 2.40
C LEU A 319 -9.86 11.33 2.62
N GLU A 320 -8.77 11.10 3.36
CA GLU A 320 -7.75 12.12 3.68
C GLU A 320 -7.26 12.83 2.43
N TYR A 321 -6.67 12.09 1.48
CA TYR A 321 -6.12 12.72 0.29
C TYR A 321 -7.20 13.30 -0.63
N LYS A 322 -8.43 12.75 -0.66
CA LYS A 322 -9.51 13.28 -1.52
C LYS A 322 -10.11 14.55 -0.94
N CYS A 323 -10.28 14.62 0.37
CA CYS A 323 -10.69 15.83 1.05
C CYS A 323 -9.68 16.95 0.78
N GLU A 324 -8.38 16.66 0.95
CA GLU A 324 -7.30 17.59 0.63
C GLU A 324 -7.36 18.05 -0.84
N TRP A 325 -7.48 17.11 -1.79
CA TRP A 325 -7.56 17.41 -3.22
C TRP A 325 -8.75 18.30 -3.59
N TYR A 326 -9.94 17.99 -3.06
CA TYR A 326 -11.18 18.64 -3.50
C TYR A 326 -11.65 19.76 -2.58
N GLY A 327 -10.80 20.20 -1.64
CA GLY A 327 -11.10 21.30 -0.73
C GLY A 327 -12.16 20.97 0.32
N LYS A 328 -12.27 19.71 0.74
CA LYS A 328 -13.16 19.28 1.83
C LYS A 328 -12.37 19.02 3.11
N LYS A 329 -13.04 18.94 4.26
CA LYS A 329 -12.41 18.72 5.57
C LYS A 329 -12.73 17.33 6.11
N LEU A 330 -11.70 16.55 6.42
CA LEU A 330 -11.82 15.28 7.15
C LEU A 330 -11.37 15.47 8.59
N ILE A 331 -12.17 15.00 9.55
CA ILE A 331 -11.89 15.12 10.97
C ILE A 331 -11.88 13.74 11.60
N ALA A 332 -10.72 13.34 12.10
CA ALA A 332 -10.60 12.16 12.93
C ALA A 332 -10.97 12.48 14.39
N VAL A 333 -11.88 11.70 14.96
CA VAL A 333 -12.37 11.84 16.35
C VAL A 333 -12.11 10.57 17.17
N ASP A 334 -11.96 10.73 18.48
CA ASP A 334 -11.81 9.58 19.39
C ASP A 334 -13.13 8.78 19.47
N PRO A 335 -13.13 7.47 19.15
CA PRO A 335 -14.31 6.61 19.24
C PRO A 335 -14.81 6.37 20.67
N LYS A 336 -14.09 6.79 21.71
CA LYS A 336 -14.48 6.53 23.11
C LYS A 336 -15.93 6.98 23.40
N ASN A 337 -16.73 6.05 23.91
CA ASN A 337 -18.14 6.23 24.33
C ASN A 337 -19.12 6.67 23.22
N THR A 338 -18.76 6.71 21.93
CA THR A 338 -19.65 7.15 20.85
C THR A 338 -20.92 6.30 20.75
N SER A 339 -20.82 4.99 20.96
CA SER A 339 -21.96 4.06 20.97
C SER A 339 -22.71 3.95 22.31
N ARG A 340 -22.23 4.64 23.36
CA ARG A 340 -22.79 4.56 24.72
C ARG A 340 -23.61 5.79 25.10
N ILE A 341 -23.28 6.93 24.51
CA ILE A 341 -23.93 8.21 24.74
C ILE A 341 -25.17 8.34 23.85
N CYS A 342 -26.29 8.79 24.41
CA CYS A 342 -27.47 9.20 23.67
C CYS A 342 -27.15 10.47 22.86
N SER A 343 -27.30 10.43 21.55
CA SER A 343 -27.05 11.61 20.70
C SER A 343 -28.07 12.74 20.89
N LYS A 344 -29.26 12.43 21.43
CA LYS A 344 -30.32 13.41 21.69
C LYS A 344 -30.13 14.18 22.99
N CYS A 345 -29.79 13.51 24.10
CA CYS A 345 -29.75 14.12 25.44
C CYS A 345 -28.41 14.02 26.18
N GLY A 346 -27.39 13.38 25.58
CA GLY A 346 -26.06 13.23 26.18
C GLY A 346 -25.94 12.19 27.29
N TYR A 347 -27.03 11.51 27.68
CA TYR A 347 -26.98 10.49 28.72
C TYR A 347 -26.11 9.29 28.31
N ASN A 348 -25.18 8.88 29.17
CA ASN A 348 -24.34 7.70 28.95
C ASN A 348 -25.00 6.46 29.55
N SER A 349 -25.59 5.62 28.71
CA SER A 349 -26.26 4.38 29.13
C SER A 349 -25.31 3.18 29.25
N GLY A 350 -24.00 3.41 29.40
CA GLY A 350 -23.02 2.36 29.65
C GLY A 350 -22.70 1.49 28.43
N ALA A 351 -21.84 0.49 28.67
CA ALA A 351 -21.42 -0.46 27.64
C ALA A 351 -22.55 -1.42 27.25
N LYS A 352 -22.73 -1.64 25.95
CA LYS A 352 -23.73 -2.57 25.41
C LYS A 352 -23.05 -3.74 24.70
N PRO A 353 -23.48 -4.99 24.95
CA PRO A 353 -23.08 -6.15 24.17
C PRO A 353 -23.26 -5.91 22.67
N LEU A 354 -22.41 -6.52 21.82
CA LEU A 354 -22.41 -6.31 20.36
C LEU A 354 -23.74 -6.72 19.68
N GLU A 355 -24.52 -7.57 20.33
CA GLU A 355 -25.81 -8.08 19.86
C GLU A 355 -26.92 -7.03 19.95
N ILE A 356 -26.82 -6.08 20.88
CA ILE A 356 -27.77 -4.99 21.01
C ILE A 356 -27.55 -3.99 19.87
N ARG A 357 -28.47 -4.00 18.91
CA ARG A 357 -28.50 -3.09 17.75
C ARG A 357 -29.45 -1.92 17.91
N GLU A 358 -30.54 -2.12 18.65
CA GLU A 358 -31.49 -1.07 18.99
C GLU A 358 -31.57 -0.92 20.50
N TRP A 359 -31.75 0.31 20.98
CA TRP A 359 -31.95 0.59 22.40
C TRP A 359 -32.79 1.85 22.60
N ILE A 360 -33.47 1.93 23.74
CA ILE A 360 -34.24 3.11 24.14
C ILE A 360 -33.46 3.85 25.22
N CYS A 361 -33.31 5.17 25.08
CA CYS A 361 -32.63 5.97 26.09
C CYS A 361 -33.46 6.05 27.37
N PRO A 362 -32.94 5.63 28.54
CA PRO A 362 -33.72 5.66 29.79
C PRO A 362 -34.04 7.09 30.25
N LYS A 363 -33.27 8.10 29.82
CA LYS A 363 -33.46 9.50 30.21
C LYS A 363 -34.48 10.24 29.32
N CYS A 364 -34.39 10.07 28.01
CA CYS A 364 -35.21 10.85 27.04
C CYS A 364 -36.13 9.99 26.17
N GLN A 365 -36.19 8.68 26.43
CA GLN A 365 -37.05 7.70 25.74
C GLN A 365 -36.87 7.63 24.22
N THR A 366 -35.81 8.23 23.66
CA THR A 366 -35.52 8.15 22.24
C THR A 366 -35.06 6.75 21.86
N LYS A 367 -35.71 6.17 20.85
CA LYS A 367 -35.27 4.92 20.22
C LYS A 367 -34.07 5.18 19.31
N HIS A 368 -33.01 4.41 19.49
CA HIS A 368 -31.77 4.53 18.73
C HIS A 368 -31.41 3.22 18.04
N ASP A 369 -31.09 3.31 16.75
CA ASP A 369 -30.13 2.39 16.14
C ASP A 369 -28.74 2.74 16.69
N ARG A 370 -28.05 1.75 17.25
CA ARG A 370 -26.76 1.91 17.92
C ARG A 370 -25.71 2.54 17.03
N ASP A 371 -25.63 2.09 15.78
CA ASP A 371 -24.55 2.46 14.87
C ASP A 371 -24.83 3.84 14.25
N ILE A 372 -26.10 4.15 13.95
CA ILE A 372 -26.53 5.51 13.54
C ILE A 372 -26.29 6.50 14.69
N ASN A 373 -26.65 6.15 15.93
CA ASN A 373 -26.39 6.98 17.10
C ASN A 373 -24.88 7.24 17.30
N ALA A 374 -24.04 6.23 17.08
CA ALA A 374 -22.59 6.41 17.11
C ALA A 374 -22.12 7.38 16.03
N ALA A 375 -22.63 7.27 14.80
CA ALA A 375 -22.30 8.17 13.69
C ALA A 375 -22.72 9.63 13.97
N VAL A 376 -23.90 9.86 14.59
CA VAL A 376 -24.34 11.19 15.02
C VAL A 376 -23.42 11.76 16.10
N ASN A 377 -23.04 10.96 17.10
CA ASN A 377 -22.09 11.40 18.13
C ASN A 377 -20.69 11.71 17.56
N ILE A 378 -20.25 10.95 16.55
CA ILE A 378 -19.00 11.22 15.81
C ILE A 378 -19.08 12.58 15.12
N LEU A 379 -20.22 12.90 14.49
CA LEU A 379 -20.44 14.22 13.90
C LEU A 379 -20.37 15.33 14.96
N HIS A 380 -21.11 15.19 16.07
CA HIS A 380 -21.10 16.18 17.16
C HIS A 380 -19.68 16.46 17.66
N LYS A 381 -18.89 15.41 17.96
CA LYS A 381 -17.48 15.56 18.36
C LYS A 381 -16.63 16.25 17.28
N GLY A 382 -16.89 15.94 16.01
CA GLY A 382 -16.21 16.56 14.86
C GLY A 382 -16.51 18.06 14.78
N SER A 383 -17.77 18.44 14.95
CA SER A 383 -18.22 19.84 14.95
C SER A 383 -17.65 20.62 16.15
N THR A 384 -17.59 20.03 17.35
CA THR A 384 -16.92 20.68 18.50
C THR A 384 -15.43 20.93 18.25
N LYS A 385 -14.75 19.99 17.58
CA LYS A 385 -13.33 20.15 17.23
C LYS A 385 -13.11 21.24 16.18
N LEU A 386 -14.09 21.47 15.30
CA LEU A 386 -14.08 22.58 14.35
C LEU A 386 -14.22 23.94 15.02
N SER A 387 -15.21 24.09 15.91
CA SER A 387 -15.46 25.35 16.61
C SER A 387 -14.30 25.71 17.55
N GLY A 388 -13.73 24.73 18.26
CA GLY A 388 -12.56 24.93 19.11
C GLY A 388 -11.28 25.33 18.34
N GLN A 389 -11.12 24.90 17.08
CA GLN A 389 -10.02 25.35 16.22
C GLN A 389 -10.22 26.80 15.72
N GLY A 390 -11.46 27.27 15.58
CA GLY A 390 -11.76 28.65 15.22
C GLY A 390 -11.44 29.63 16.34
N LEU A 391 -11.71 29.26 17.60
CA LEU A 391 -11.38 30.08 18.78
C LEU A 391 -9.87 30.25 19.01
N ALA A 392 -9.07 29.24 18.66
CA ALA A 392 -7.60 29.30 18.78
C ALA A 392 -6.94 30.20 17.71
N MET A 393 -7.62 30.55 16.62
CA MET A 393 -7.09 31.46 15.58
C MET A 393 -7.44 32.94 15.80
N ILE A 394 -8.32 33.27 16.75
CA ILE A 394 -8.72 34.65 17.06
C ILE A 394 -7.90 35.23 18.24
N THR A 395 -7.03 34.42 18.84
CA THR A 395 -6.23 34.79 20.03
C THR A 395 -4.72 34.74 19.78
N SER A 396 -4.27 34.99 18.54
CA SER A 396 -2.84 35.20 18.24
C SER A 396 -2.59 36.55 17.59
#